data_AF-A0A0M2DN41-F1
#
_entry.id   AF-A0A0M2DN41-F1
#
_cell.length_a   1.000
_cell.length_b   1.000
_cell.length_c   1.000
_cell.angle_alpha   90.00
_cell.angle_beta   90.00
_cell.angle_gamma   90.00
#
_symmetry.space_group_name_H-M   'P 1'
#
loop_
_entity.id
_entity.type
_entity.pdbx_description
1 polymer ?
#
loop_
_entity_poly.entity_id
_entity_poly.type
_entity_poly.pdbx_seq_one_letter_code
_entity_poly.pdbx_strand_id
1 'polypeptide(L)'
;MNSTTDIPMAEHESAMKLSAGLLNDDAALQGLAELMAKLEPLLAGRRLNRVVDMLSVAADAVDMSDAYMVEKLARAFEESVSAAWSAGNAARMAAARMERLETTPTLIGLLRMAGEPDVRRGLAFLLSMAGALGRQHAYDPIDYTAD
;
A
#
# COMPACT_ATOMS: atom_id res chain seq x y z
N MET A 1 -10.79 -48.81 14.74
CA MET A 1 -11.49 -47.90 13.79
C MET A 1 -10.52 -46.80 13.42
N ASN A 2 -10.14 -46.67 12.15
CA ASN A 2 -9.32 -45.57 11.68
C ASN A 2 -10.20 -44.72 10.74
N SER A 3 -10.52 -43.51 11.17
CA SER A 3 -11.37 -42.56 10.45
C SER A 3 -10.56 -41.90 9.34
N THR A 4 -10.83 -42.29 8.11
CA THR A 4 -10.38 -41.58 6.91
C THR A 4 -11.12 -40.24 6.84
N THR A 5 -10.35 -39.15 6.79
CA THR A 5 -10.84 -37.79 6.56
C THR A 5 -11.43 -37.68 5.16
N ASP A 6 -12.75 -37.51 5.05
CA ASP A 6 -13.45 -37.27 3.79
C ASP A 6 -13.16 -35.85 3.29
N ILE A 7 -12.25 -35.72 2.32
CA ILE A 7 -12.09 -34.51 1.51
C ILE A 7 -13.29 -34.45 0.53
N PRO A 8 -13.99 -33.31 0.38
CA PRO A 8 -15.16 -33.23 -0.48
C PRO A 8 -14.80 -33.50 -1.94
N MET A 9 -15.26 -34.65 -2.46
CA MET A 9 -15.00 -35.17 -3.80
C MET A 9 -15.38 -34.22 -4.97
N ALA A 10 -16.16 -33.16 -4.70
CA ALA A 10 -16.64 -32.20 -5.68
C ALA A 10 -15.55 -31.23 -6.20
N GLU A 11 -14.61 -30.82 -5.35
CA GLU A 11 -13.52 -29.92 -5.76
C GLU A 11 -12.50 -30.64 -6.64
N HIS A 12 -12.25 -31.92 -6.33
CA HIS A 12 -11.38 -32.78 -7.13
C HIS A 12 -11.92 -33.02 -8.55
N GLU A 13 -13.24 -33.14 -8.71
CA GLU A 13 -13.86 -33.39 -10.01
C GLU A 13 -13.77 -32.17 -10.94
N SER A 14 -13.96 -30.95 -10.41
CA SER A 14 -13.83 -29.70 -11.19
C SER A 14 -12.39 -29.43 -11.62
N ALA A 15 -11.42 -29.62 -10.72
CA ALA A 15 -10.00 -29.48 -11.05
C ALA A 15 -9.55 -30.49 -12.12
N MET A 16 -10.09 -31.72 -12.08
CA MET A 16 -9.80 -32.79 -13.04
C MET A 16 -10.45 -32.53 -14.41
N LYS A 17 -11.62 -31.88 -14.46
CA LYS A 17 -12.26 -31.45 -15.72
C LYS A 17 -11.53 -30.28 -16.37
N LEU A 18 -11.05 -29.32 -15.56
CA LEU A 18 -10.26 -28.19 -16.04
C LEU A 18 -8.93 -28.67 -16.65
N SER A 19 -8.24 -29.61 -15.99
CA SER A 19 -7.00 -30.20 -16.50
C SER A 19 -7.24 -31.02 -17.77
N ALA A 20 -8.33 -31.79 -17.83
CA ALA A 20 -8.70 -32.55 -19.04
C ALA A 20 -9.01 -31.65 -20.25
N GLY A 21 -9.64 -30.50 -20.03
CA GLY A 21 -9.91 -29.51 -21.09
C GLY A 21 -8.63 -28.80 -21.58
N LEU A 22 -7.74 -28.45 -20.66
CA LEU A 22 -6.46 -27.81 -20.97
C LEU A 22 -5.48 -28.74 -21.69
N LEU A 23 -5.52 -30.05 -21.39
CA LEU A 23 -4.69 -31.07 -22.04
C LEU A 23 -5.11 -31.38 -23.49
N ASN A 24 -6.30 -30.95 -23.90
CA ASN A 24 -6.85 -31.22 -25.23
C ASN A 24 -6.64 -30.06 -26.22
N ASP A 25 -6.09 -28.94 -25.76
CA ASP A 25 -5.85 -27.73 -26.56
C ASP A 25 -4.34 -27.38 -26.54
N ASP A 26 -3.65 -27.66 -27.65
CA ASP A 26 -2.21 -27.44 -27.79
C ASP A 26 -1.82 -25.96 -27.61
N ALA A 27 -2.70 -25.02 -27.98
CA ALA A 27 -2.46 -23.58 -27.79
C ALA A 27 -2.58 -23.20 -26.30
N ALA A 28 -3.54 -23.80 -25.58
CA ALA A 28 -3.68 -23.63 -24.15
C ALA A 28 -2.46 -24.21 -23.40
N LEU A 29 -1.96 -25.39 -23.79
CA LEU A 29 -0.75 -26.00 -23.22
C LEU A 29 0.48 -25.12 -23.41
N GLN A 30 0.63 -24.52 -24.59
CA GLN A 30 1.75 -23.63 -24.88
C GLN A 30 1.68 -22.34 -24.05
N GLY A 31 0.50 -21.74 -23.90
CA GLY A 31 0.29 -20.58 -23.02
C GLY A 31 0.52 -20.89 -21.54
N LEU A 32 0.13 -22.09 -21.09
CA LEU A 32 0.35 -22.55 -19.72
C LEU A 32 1.84 -22.81 -19.43
N ALA A 33 2.57 -23.36 -20.40
CA ALA A 33 4.02 -23.53 -20.30
C ALA A 33 4.75 -22.17 -20.21
N GLU A 34 4.33 -21.18 -21.00
CA GLU A 34 4.89 -19.82 -20.93
C GLU A 34 4.59 -19.14 -19.58
N LEU A 35 3.38 -19.32 -19.05
CA LEU A 35 3.00 -18.80 -17.73
C LEU A 35 3.79 -19.48 -16.61
N MET A 36 3.95 -20.81 -16.67
CA MET A 36 4.74 -21.57 -15.71
C MET A 36 6.20 -21.13 -15.72
N ALA A 37 6.80 -20.87 -16.88
CA ALA A 37 8.17 -20.36 -16.97
C ALA A 37 8.32 -18.98 -16.28
N LYS A 38 7.30 -18.11 -16.36
CA LYS A 38 7.30 -16.80 -15.67
C LYS A 38 7.06 -16.92 -14.16
N LEU A 39 6.30 -17.92 -13.72
CA LEU A 39 5.99 -18.15 -12.32
C LEU A 39 7.02 -19.04 -11.62
N GLU A 40 7.86 -19.77 -12.35
CA GLU A 40 8.93 -20.64 -11.85
C GLU A 40 9.80 -20.00 -10.75
N PRO A 41 10.33 -18.77 -10.89
CA PRO A 41 11.10 -18.13 -9.81
C PRO A 41 10.28 -17.85 -8.55
N LEU A 42 8.96 -17.65 -8.67
CA LEU A 42 8.06 -17.40 -7.54
C LEU A 42 7.61 -18.70 -6.86
N LEU A 43 7.44 -19.77 -7.66
CA LEU A 43 7.16 -21.13 -7.21
C LEU A 43 8.37 -21.74 -6.49
N ALA A 44 9.56 -21.64 -7.07
CA ALA A 44 10.81 -22.12 -6.48
C ALA A 44 11.08 -21.47 -5.11
N GLY A 45 10.71 -20.20 -4.95
CA GLY A 45 10.84 -19.48 -3.68
C GLY A 45 9.70 -19.71 -2.68
N ARG A 46 8.67 -20.52 -2.98
CA ARG A 46 7.41 -20.65 -2.21
C ARG A 46 6.71 -19.30 -1.92
N ARG A 47 7.02 -18.27 -2.71
CA ARG A 47 6.48 -16.91 -2.53
C ARG A 47 5.19 -16.71 -3.30
N LEU A 48 4.91 -17.56 -4.30
CA LEU A 48 3.67 -17.52 -5.07
C LEU A 48 2.44 -17.62 -4.15
N ASN A 49 2.46 -18.50 -3.15
CA ASN A 49 1.36 -18.63 -2.20
C ASN A 49 1.04 -17.31 -1.51
N ARG A 50 2.05 -16.53 -1.10
CA ARG A 50 1.82 -15.21 -0.46
C ARG A 50 1.21 -14.19 -1.43
N VAL A 51 1.62 -14.25 -2.70
CA VAL A 51 1.04 -13.40 -3.75
C VAL A 51 -0.41 -13.78 -3.99
N VAL A 52 -0.70 -15.08 -4.06
CA VAL A 52 -2.06 -15.61 -4.20
C VAL A 52 -2.91 -15.24 -2.98
N ASP A 53 -2.40 -15.39 -1.76
CA ASP A 53 -3.09 -14.98 -0.53
C ASP A 53 -3.42 -13.48 -0.54
N MET A 54 -2.47 -12.63 -0.94
CA MET A 54 -2.70 -11.18 -1.07
C MET A 54 -3.73 -10.86 -2.14
N LEU A 55 -3.71 -11.56 -3.27
CA LEU A 55 -4.68 -11.39 -4.34
C LEU A 55 -6.07 -11.88 -3.91
N SER A 56 -6.16 -12.94 -3.11
CA SER A 56 -7.42 -13.40 -2.52
C SER A 56 -8.01 -12.37 -1.58
N VAL A 57 -7.21 -11.80 -0.68
CA VAL A 57 -7.68 -10.72 0.22
C VAL A 57 -8.13 -9.50 -0.59
N ALA A 58 -7.41 -9.17 -1.66
CA ALA A 58 -7.80 -8.08 -2.56
C ALA A 58 -9.11 -8.40 -3.31
N ALA A 59 -9.30 -9.64 -3.76
CA ALA A 59 -10.52 -10.08 -4.41
C ALA A 59 -11.72 -10.04 -3.45
N ASP A 60 -11.56 -10.54 -2.22
CA ASP A 60 -12.59 -10.44 -1.18
C ASP A 60 -12.95 -8.98 -0.88
N ALA A 61 -11.96 -8.09 -0.85
CA ALA A 61 -12.19 -6.67 -0.67
C ALA A 61 -12.96 -6.05 -1.86
N VAL A 62 -12.66 -6.46 -3.09
CA VAL A 62 -13.38 -6.01 -4.31
C VAL A 62 -14.81 -6.55 -4.32
N ASP A 63 -15.02 -7.81 -3.97
CA ASP A 63 -16.35 -8.43 -3.92
C ASP A 63 -17.25 -7.81 -2.84
N MET A 64 -16.67 -7.32 -1.74
CA MET A 64 -17.38 -6.57 -0.70
C MET A 64 -17.52 -5.07 -1.02
N SER A 65 -16.84 -4.56 -2.05
CA SER A 65 -16.89 -3.14 -2.42
C SER A 65 -18.09 -2.85 -3.31
N ASP A 66 -18.92 -1.92 -2.89
CA ASP A 66 -19.91 -1.31 -3.77
C ASP A 66 -19.30 -0.18 -4.62
N ALA A 67 -20.08 0.34 -5.58
CA ALA A 67 -19.63 1.44 -6.45
C ALA A 67 -19.21 2.69 -5.66
N TYR A 68 -19.83 2.93 -4.50
CA TYR A 68 -19.52 4.07 -3.64
C TYR A 68 -18.18 3.90 -2.90
N MET A 69 -17.87 2.69 -2.43
CA MET A 69 -16.59 2.35 -1.82
C MET A 69 -15.45 2.48 -2.82
N VAL A 70 -15.65 2.03 -4.08
CA VAL A 70 -14.66 2.19 -5.14
C VAL A 70 -14.36 3.66 -5.41
N GLU A 71 -15.39 4.51 -5.51
CA GLU A 71 -15.21 5.95 -5.70
C GLU A 71 -14.44 6.59 -4.54
N LYS A 72 -14.78 6.22 -3.29
CA LYS A 72 -14.10 6.74 -2.09
C LYS A 72 -12.64 6.29 -2.01
N LEU A 73 -12.35 5.03 -2.37
CA LEU A 73 -10.98 4.51 -2.42
C LEU A 73 -10.18 5.18 -3.53
N ALA A 74 -10.76 5.37 -4.71
CA ALA A 74 -10.12 6.08 -5.81
C ALA A 74 -9.78 7.52 -5.42
N ARG A 75 -10.70 8.21 -4.74
CA ARG A 75 -10.48 9.56 -4.26
C ARG A 75 -9.41 9.62 -3.16
N ALA A 76 -9.45 8.71 -2.18
CA ALA A 76 -8.43 8.63 -1.15
C ALA A 76 -7.04 8.31 -1.75
N PHE A 77 -7.00 7.43 -2.74
CA PHE A 77 -5.79 7.13 -3.50
C PHE A 77 -5.27 8.38 -4.22
N GLU A 78 -6.12 9.09 -4.97
CA GLU A 78 -5.74 10.32 -5.66
C GLU A 78 -5.21 11.39 -4.70
N GLU A 79 -5.90 11.63 -3.59
CA GLU A 79 -5.50 12.59 -2.56
C GLU A 79 -4.15 12.19 -1.94
N SER A 80 -3.95 10.91 -1.63
CA SER A 80 -2.68 10.41 -1.06
C SER A 80 -1.52 10.48 -2.04
N VAL A 81 -1.71 10.06 -3.29
CA VAL A 81 -0.69 10.12 -4.35
C VAL A 81 -0.33 11.57 -4.65
N SER A 82 -1.32 12.46 -4.71
CA SER A 82 -1.10 13.89 -4.91
C SER A 82 -0.26 14.50 -3.78
N ALA A 83 -0.63 14.21 -2.52
CA ALA A 83 0.13 14.67 -1.36
C ALA A 83 1.56 14.12 -1.35
N ALA A 84 1.72 12.83 -1.65
CA ALA A 84 3.04 12.18 -1.76
C ALA A 84 3.88 12.78 -2.89
N TRP A 85 3.26 13.09 -4.03
CA TRP A 85 3.93 13.71 -5.16
C TRP A 85 4.43 15.11 -4.81
N SER A 86 3.59 15.95 -4.20
CA SER A 86 3.97 17.29 -3.75
C SER A 86 5.11 17.23 -2.72
N ALA A 87 5.02 16.35 -1.72
CA ALA A 87 6.08 16.14 -0.74
C ALA A 87 7.39 15.66 -1.38
N GLY A 88 7.31 14.69 -2.29
CA GLY A 88 8.46 14.17 -3.03
C GLY A 88 9.11 15.23 -3.91
N ASN A 89 8.32 16.10 -4.54
CA ASN A 89 8.86 17.21 -5.32
C ASN A 89 9.58 18.24 -4.44
N ALA A 90 8.99 18.59 -3.29
CA ALA A 90 9.64 19.46 -2.31
C ALA A 90 10.96 18.85 -1.80
N ALA A 91 10.98 17.54 -1.54
CA ALA A 91 12.20 16.83 -1.14
C ALA A 91 13.28 16.87 -2.23
N ARG A 92 12.92 16.64 -3.51
CA ARG A 92 13.84 16.76 -4.64
C ARG A 92 14.41 18.18 -4.77
N MET A 93 13.56 19.20 -4.62
CA MET A 93 14.02 20.59 -4.63
C MET A 93 14.97 20.90 -3.47
N ALA A 94 14.67 20.40 -2.26
CA ALA A 94 15.54 20.57 -1.10
C ALA A 94 16.89 19.87 -1.29
N ALA A 95 16.91 18.67 -1.86
CA ALA A 95 18.13 17.95 -2.20
C ALA A 95 18.98 18.73 -3.22
N ALA A 96 18.36 19.20 -4.30
CA ALA A 96 19.03 20.04 -5.31
C ALA A 96 19.56 21.36 -4.72
N ARG A 97 18.87 21.93 -3.71
CA ARG A 97 19.37 23.09 -2.98
C ARG A 97 20.59 22.74 -2.12
N MET A 98 20.59 21.58 -1.48
CA MET A 98 21.69 21.07 -0.66
C MET A 98 22.95 20.80 -1.49
N GLU A 99 22.80 20.23 -2.68
CA GLU A 99 23.93 19.98 -3.60
C GLU A 99 24.62 21.27 -4.06
N ARG A 100 23.90 22.39 -4.07
CA ARG A 100 24.44 23.71 -4.43
C ARG A 100 25.11 24.43 -3.26
N LEU A 101 25.00 23.91 -2.04
CA LEU A 101 25.72 24.45 -0.89
C LEU A 101 27.16 23.94 -0.95
N GLU A 102 28.11 24.85 -1.14
CA GLU A 102 29.54 24.52 -1.18
C GLU A 102 30.08 23.99 0.17
N THR A 103 29.40 24.31 1.27
CA THR A 103 29.79 23.90 2.62
C THR A 103 28.59 23.46 3.45
N THR A 104 28.79 22.48 4.32
CA THR A 104 27.76 22.02 5.27
C THR A 104 27.38 23.16 6.22
N PRO A 105 26.08 23.49 6.38
CA PRO A 105 25.65 24.56 7.28
C PRO A 105 26.08 24.30 8.73
N THR A 106 26.58 25.34 9.39
CA THR A 106 26.83 25.31 10.85
C THR A 106 25.52 25.42 11.62
N LEU A 107 25.53 25.15 12.94
CA LEU A 107 24.34 25.29 13.79
C LEU A 107 23.74 26.71 13.74
N ILE A 108 24.61 27.73 13.72
CA ILE A 108 24.19 29.14 13.56
C ILE A 108 23.63 29.36 12.14
N GLY A 109 24.21 28.72 11.12
CA GLY A 109 23.72 28.74 9.75
C GLY A 109 22.30 28.18 9.62
N LEU A 110 21.98 27.08 10.30
CA LEU A 110 20.64 26.51 10.36
C LEU A 110 19.64 27.47 11.03
N LEU A 111 20.04 28.11 12.13
CA LEU A 111 19.20 29.09 12.81
C LEU A 111 18.93 30.32 11.93
N ARG A 112 19.93 30.79 11.18
CA ARG A 112 19.74 31.85 10.18
C ARG A 112 18.80 31.42 9.06
N MET A 113 18.91 30.18 8.60
CA MET A 113 18.03 29.62 7.56
C MET A 113 16.57 29.53 8.03
N ALA A 114 16.32 29.23 9.31
CA ALA A 114 14.98 29.27 9.91
C ALA A 114 14.37 30.70 9.93
N GLY A 115 15.19 31.73 9.82
CA GLY A 115 14.77 33.13 9.68
C GLY A 115 14.26 33.50 8.28
N GLU A 116 14.55 32.70 7.26
CA GLU A 116 14.11 32.93 5.88
C GLU A 116 12.57 32.87 5.79
N PRO A 117 11.90 33.79 5.07
CA PRO A 117 10.44 33.84 5.02
C PRO A 117 9.78 32.52 4.60
N ASP A 118 10.34 31.83 3.61
CA ASP A 118 9.76 30.59 3.08
C ASP A 118 9.98 29.41 4.03
N VAL A 119 11.12 29.35 4.72
CA VAL A 119 11.39 28.34 5.74
C VAL A 119 10.47 28.55 6.94
N ARG A 120 10.27 29.80 7.36
CA ARG A 120 9.35 30.13 8.46
C ARG A 120 7.89 29.78 8.13
N ARG A 121 7.45 29.99 6.88
CA ARG A 121 6.12 29.54 6.42
C ARG A 121 5.98 28.02 6.47
N GLY A 122 7.00 27.29 6.02
CA GLY A 122 7.04 25.82 6.11
C GLY A 122 6.98 25.33 7.56
N LEU A 123 7.77 25.92 8.45
CA LEU A 123 7.73 25.62 9.89
C LEU A 123 6.37 25.92 10.51
N ALA A 124 5.78 27.07 10.19
CA ALA A 124 4.45 27.45 10.68
C ALA A 124 3.36 26.45 10.24
N PHE A 125 3.44 25.95 9.00
CA PHE A 125 2.56 24.89 8.52
C PHE A 125 2.72 23.61 9.32
N LEU A 126 3.95 23.10 9.51
CA LEU A 126 4.20 21.87 10.26
C LEU A 126 3.72 21.96 11.70
N LEU A 127 3.98 23.09 12.37
CA LEU A 127 3.51 23.34 13.73
C LEU A 127 1.98 23.39 13.82
N SER A 128 1.32 23.99 12.83
CA SER A 128 -0.14 24.06 12.76
C SER A 128 -0.76 22.67 12.54
N MET A 129 -0.15 21.86 11.67
CA MET A 129 -0.55 20.48 11.43
C MET A 129 -0.41 19.62 12.69
N ALA A 130 0.73 19.75 13.40
CA ALA A 130 0.95 19.07 14.67
C ALA A 130 -0.10 19.47 15.72
N GLY A 131 -0.44 20.76 15.80
CA GLY A 131 -1.50 21.24 16.69
C GLY A 131 -2.88 20.70 16.34
N ALA A 132 -3.19 20.53 15.04
CA ALA A 132 -4.44 19.92 14.60
C ALA A 132 -4.53 18.43 14.98
N LEU A 133 -3.46 17.67 14.76
CA LEU A 133 -3.37 16.26 15.16
C LEU A 133 -3.48 16.10 16.68
N GLY A 134 -2.79 16.94 17.45
CA GLY A 134 -2.86 16.92 18.91
C GLY A 134 -4.28 17.12 19.44
N ARG A 135 -5.09 17.98 18.81
CA ARG A 135 -6.50 18.18 19.18
C ARG A 135 -7.38 16.96 18.89
N GLN A 136 -7.08 16.20 17.82
CA GLN A 136 -7.81 14.96 17.51
C GLN A 136 -7.53 13.85 18.53
N HIS A 137 -6.39 13.92 19.23
CA HIS A 137 -6.00 12.98 20.27
C HIS A 137 -6.23 13.49 21.70
N ALA A 138 -6.79 14.69 21.85
CA ALA A 138 -7.12 15.21 23.17
C ALA A 138 -8.24 14.33 23.76
N TYR A 139 -7.94 13.69 24.90
CA TYR A 139 -8.92 12.95 25.68
C TYR A 139 -9.94 13.93 26.23
N ASP A 140 -11.23 13.70 25.96
CA ASP A 140 -12.31 14.46 26.60
C ASP A 140 -12.32 14.05 28.08
N PRO A 141 -11.97 14.95 29.02
CA PRO A 141 -11.99 14.57 30.43
C PRO A 141 -13.43 14.24 30.81
N ILE A 142 -13.70 12.96 31.09
CA ILE A 142 -14.97 12.50 31.62
C ILE A 142 -15.23 13.33 32.89
N ASP A 143 -16.25 14.17 32.84
CA ASP A 143 -16.64 15.04 33.95
C ASP A 143 -17.32 14.18 35.03
N TYR A 144 -16.54 13.77 36.04
CA TYR A 144 -17.04 13.05 37.21
C TYR A 144 -17.77 13.96 38.22
N THR A 145 -18.00 15.23 37.90
CA THR A 145 -18.67 16.20 38.80
C THR A 145 -20.10 16.53 38.38
N ALA A 146 -20.62 15.89 37.33
CA ALA A 146 -22.02 15.92 36.98
C ALA A 146 -22.78 14.74 37.65
N ASP A 147 -23.02 14.85 38.95
CA ASP A 147 -24.08 14.13 39.69
C ASP A 147 -24.55 14.99 40.88
#